data_AF-A0A2V6PC46-F1
#
_entry.id   AF-A0A2V6PC46-F1
#
_cell.length_a   1.000
_cell.length_b   1.000
_cell.length_c   1.000
_cell.angle_alpha   90.00
_cell.angle_beta   90.00
_cell.angle_gamma   90.00
#
_symmetry.space_group_name_H-M   'P 1'
#
loop_
_entity.id
_entity.type
_entity.pdbx_description
1 polymer ?
#
loop_
_entity_poly.entity_id
_entity_poly.type
_entity_poly.pdbx_seq_one_letter_code
_entity_poly.pdbx_strand_id
1 'polypeptide(L)'
;MTRDGFDPITLELIKNSFGSIVDEMALIIVRTAYSGVIKDVMDFSTALCDAEGRMIAQGLTIPLHLGSIPDAIVSVVAKYRGDVHPGDVFILNDPFSGGMHLPDIFVFRPIFFEGTLRGFAATVSHHTDVGGR
;
A
#
# COMPACT_ATOMS: atom_id res chain seq x y z
N MET A 1 36.90 -2.59 7.94
CA MET A 1 36.14 -1.41 8.40
C MET A 1 35.83 -0.56 7.18
N THR A 2 34.70 -0.78 6.51
CA THR A 2 34.17 0.16 5.53
C THR A 2 33.39 1.22 6.31
N ARG A 3 34.10 2.26 6.74
CA ARG A 3 33.50 3.53 7.11
C ARG A 3 33.09 4.20 5.80
N ASP A 4 31.79 4.19 5.52
CA ASP A 4 31.01 5.11 4.66
C ASP A 4 29.90 4.35 3.91
N GLY A 5 28.66 4.55 4.38
CA GLY A 5 27.40 4.34 3.66
C GLY A 5 27.04 2.89 3.29
N PHE A 6 26.15 2.28 4.09
CA PHE A 6 25.50 0.96 3.92
C PHE A 6 26.26 -0.27 4.44
N ASP A 7 25.75 -0.82 5.56
CA ASP A 7 26.05 -2.19 6.01
C ASP A 7 25.14 -3.18 5.26
N PRO A 8 25.71 -4.11 4.46
CA PRO A 8 24.92 -5.06 3.68
C PRO A 8 24.06 -5.99 4.55
N ILE A 9 24.49 -6.27 5.79
CA ILE A 9 23.70 -7.08 6.73
C ILE A 9 22.45 -6.30 7.14
N THR A 10 22.62 -5.05 7.57
CA THR A 10 21.50 -4.15 7.91
C THR A 10 20.55 -3.96 6.72
N LEU A 11 21.06 -3.80 5.50
CA LEU A 11 20.22 -3.67 4.30
C LEU A 11 19.32 -4.89 4.10
N GLU A 12 19.88 -6.10 4.14
CA GLU A 12 19.10 -7.32 3.99
C GLU A 12 18.12 -7.53 5.16
N LEU A 13 18.51 -7.19 6.39
CA LEU A 13 17.58 -7.25 7.53
C LEU A 13 16.38 -6.32 7.33
N ILE A 14 16.60 -5.07 6.92
CA ILE A 14 15.53 -4.09 6.66
C ILE A 14 14.63 -4.55 5.52
N LYS A 15 15.22 -4.99 4.41
CA LYS A 15 14.48 -5.48 3.23
C LYS A 15 13.57 -6.66 3.59
N ASN A 16 14.10 -7.67 4.28
CA ASN A 16 13.31 -8.84 4.71
C ASN A 16 12.25 -8.46 5.77
N SER A 17 12.54 -7.47 6.63
CA SER A 17 11.56 -6.96 7.59
C SER A 17 10.39 -6.28 6.89
N PHE A 18 10.64 -5.43 5.89
CA PHE A 18 9.55 -4.81 5.11
C PHE A 18 8.74 -5.84 4.34
N GLY A 19 9.39 -6.83 3.71
CA GLY A 19 8.71 -7.95 3.07
C GLY A 19 7.79 -8.71 4.03
N SER A 20 8.29 -9.00 5.23
CA SER A 20 7.50 -9.68 6.27
C SER A 20 6.29 -8.86 6.71
N ILE A 21 6.42 -7.53 6.83
CA ILE A 21 5.31 -6.64 7.20
C ILE A 21 4.20 -6.68 6.14
N VAL A 22 4.54 -6.53 4.86
CA VAL A 22 3.52 -6.50 3.79
C VAL A 22 2.83 -7.86 3.61
N ASP A 23 3.54 -8.96 3.85
CA ASP A 23 2.95 -10.31 3.88
C ASP A 23 2.03 -10.51 5.09
N GLU A 24 2.40 -10.01 6.27
CA GLU A 24 1.53 -10.04 7.45
C GLU A 24 0.26 -9.19 7.26
N MET A 25 0.38 -8.01 6.65
CA MET A 25 -0.76 -7.20 6.23
C MET A 25 -1.71 -8.00 5.33
N ALA A 26 -1.16 -8.72 4.33
CA ALA A 26 -1.96 -9.51 3.41
C ALA A 26 -2.68 -10.67 4.12
N LEU A 27 -1.97 -11.37 5.02
CA LEU A 27 -2.51 -12.45 5.81
C LEU A 27 -3.65 -11.99 6.74
N ILE A 28 -3.54 -10.79 7.32
CA ILE A 28 -4.62 -10.19 8.13
C ILE A 28 -5.86 -9.94 7.27
N ILE A 29 -5.70 -9.38 6.07
CA ILE A 29 -6.81 -9.13 5.14
C ILE A 29 -7.53 -10.44 4.80
N VAL A 30 -6.81 -11.48 4.36
CA VAL A 30 -7.40 -12.79 4.00
C VAL A 30 -8.15 -13.41 5.18
N ARG A 31 -7.58 -13.33 6.39
CA ARG A 31 -8.19 -13.93 7.60
C ARG A 31 -9.45 -13.20 8.08
N THR A 32 -9.56 -11.92 7.78
CA THR A 32 -10.68 -11.07 8.24
C THR A 32 -11.72 -10.80 7.16
N ALA A 33 -11.41 -11.12 5.90
CA ALA A 33 -12.32 -10.96 4.78
C ALA A 33 -13.51 -11.92 4.83
N TYR A 34 -14.70 -11.38 4.59
CA TYR A 34 -15.91 -12.16 4.33
C TYR A 34 -16.12 -12.44 2.83
N SER A 35 -15.55 -11.62 1.95
CA SER A 35 -15.70 -11.74 0.50
C SER A 35 -14.89 -12.92 -0.05
N GLY A 36 -15.53 -13.79 -0.82
CA GLY A 36 -14.84 -14.88 -1.53
C GLY A 36 -13.81 -14.39 -2.55
N VAL A 37 -14.01 -13.19 -3.12
CA VAL A 37 -13.02 -12.56 -4.02
C VAL A 37 -11.70 -12.29 -3.31
N ILE A 38 -11.76 -11.89 -2.03
CA ILE A 38 -10.56 -11.61 -1.25
C ILE A 38 -10.03 -12.89 -0.60
N LYS A 39 -10.92 -13.72 -0.05
CA LYS A 39 -10.54 -14.89 0.75
C LYS A 39 -10.10 -16.08 -0.09
N ASP A 40 -10.81 -16.37 -1.18
CA ASP A 40 -10.62 -17.58 -1.98
C ASP A 40 -9.86 -17.27 -3.28
N VAL A 41 -10.14 -16.12 -3.91
CA VAL A 41 -9.47 -15.70 -5.16
C VAL A 41 -8.21 -14.87 -4.88
N MET A 42 -8.11 -14.25 -3.70
CA MET A 42 -6.99 -13.38 -3.30
C MET A 42 -6.79 -12.18 -4.23
N ASP A 43 -7.91 -11.59 -4.69
CA ASP A 43 -7.92 -10.39 -5.52
C ASP A 43 -7.79 -9.11 -4.70
N PHE A 44 -6.59 -8.93 -4.15
CA PHE A 44 -6.18 -7.78 -3.36
C PHE A 44 -4.66 -7.68 -3.37
N SER A 45 -4.12 -6.55 -2.93
CA SER A 45 -2.70 -6.38 -2.66
C SER A 45 -2.42 -5.52 -1.44
N THR A 46 -1.21 -5.64 -0.93
CA THR A 46 -0.67 -4.81 0.16
C THR A 46 0.70 -4.27 -0.23
N ALA A 47 1.00 -3.06 0.21
CA ALA A 47 2.29 -2.45 -0.04
C ALA A 47 2.68 -1.45 1.05
N LEU A 48 3.97 -1.16 1.12
CA LEU A 48 4.52 -0.02 1.82
C LEU A 48 5.10 0.95 0.79
N CYS A 49 4.79 2.23 0.94
CA CYS A 49 5.36 3.31 0.12
C CYS A 49 6.07 4.32 1.03
N ASP A 50 7.06 5.02 0.51
CA ASP A 50 7.68 6.15 1.23
C ASP A 50 6.80 7.40 1.19
N ALA A 51 7.27 8.49 1.82
CA ALA A 51 6.53 9.74 1.94
C ALA A 51 6.25 10.42 0.58
N GLU A 52 7.01 10.08 -0.46
CA GLU A 52 6.81 10.56 -1.82
C GLU A 52 5.93 9.62 -2.66
N GLY A 53 5.45 8.52 -2.08
CA GLY A 53 4.61 7.53 -2.76
C GLY A 53 5.38 6.49 -3.57
N ARG A 54 6.70 6.41 -3.45
CA ARG A 54 7.48 5.36 -4.13
C ARG A 54 7.33 4.04 -3.36
N MET A 55 7.03 2.96 -4.06
CA MET A 55 6.84 1.66 -3.43
C MET A 55 8.17 1.12 -2.88
N ILE A 56 8.16 0.72 -1.61
CA ILE A 56 9.28 0.11 -0.87
C ILE A 56 9.19 -1.41 -0.91
N ALA A 57 7.99 -1.95 -0.67
CA ALA A 57 7.73 -3.39 -0.62
C ALA A 57 6.28 -3.68 -1.00
N GLN A 58 6.04 -4.86 -1.55
CA GLN A 58 4.71 -5.38 -1.87
C GLN A 58 4.56 -6.78 -1.30
N GLY A 59 3.39 -7.09 -0.73
CA GLY A 59 3.08 -8.45 -0.27
C GLY A 59 2.96 -9.41 -1.44
N LEU A 60 3.12 -10.71 -1.17
CA LEU A 60 2.97 -11.82 -2.14
C LEU A 60 1.52 -11.94 -2.64
N THR A 61 1.14 -11.01 -3.51
CA THR A 61 -0.22 -10.75 -3.97
C THR A 61 -0.19 -10.48 -5.48
N ILE A 62 -1.27 -9.94 -6.07
CA ILE A 62 -1.41 -9.86 -7.52
C ILE A 62 -0.40 -8.85 -8.13
N PRO A 63 0.46 -9.27 -9.10
CA PRO A 63 1.45 -8.38 -9.72
C PRO A 63 0.86 -7.18 -10.46
N LEU A 64 -0.39 -7.25 -10.92
CA LEU A 64 -1.08 -6.16 -11.61
C LEU A 64 -1.15 -4.89 -10.74
N HIS A 65 -1.32 -5.04 -9.42
CA HIS A 65 -1.35 -3.92 -8.48
C HIS A 65 0.01 -3.21 -8.30
N LEU A 66 1.10 -3.80 -8.79
CA LEU A 66 2.44 -3.20 -8.81
C LEU A 66 2.47 -1.91 -9.65
N GLY A 67 1.62 -1.84 -10.69
CA GLY A 67 1.48 -0.65 -11.53
C GLY A 67 0.54 0.40 -10.95
N SER A 68 -0.56 -0.02 -10.31
CA SER A 68 -1.63 0.91 -9.92
C SER A 68 -1.44 1.55 -8.54
N ILE A 69 -0.89 0.83 -7.56
CA ILE A 69 -0.64 1.41 -6.23
C ILE A 69 0.27 2.66 -6.32
N PRO A 70 1.41 2.64 -7.05
CA PRO A 70 2.27 3.82 -7.21
C PRO A 70 1.54 5.02 -7.83
N ASP A 71 0.75 4.81 -8.87
CA ASP A 71 0.02 5.90 -9.54
C ASP A 71 -1.11 6.45 -8.64
N ALA A 72 -1.82 5.57 -7.94
CA ALA A 72 -2.86 5.94 -6.99
C ALA A 72 -2.32 6.76 -5.80
N ILE A 73 -1.21 6.34 -5.18
CA ILE A 73 -0.64 7.06 -4.03
C ILE A 73 -0.06 8.41 -4.44
N VAL A 74 0.53 8.53 -5.65
CA VAL A 74 1.00 9.82 -6.17
C VAL A 74 -0.14 10.83 -6.24
N SER A 75 -1.32 10.42 -6.69
CA SER A 75 -2.52 11.27 -6.73
C SER A 75 -2.99 11.70 -5.33
N VAL A 76 -2.96 10.78 -4.35
CA VAL A 76 -3.30 11.08 -2.95
C VAL A 76 -2.30 12.07 -2.34
N VAL A 77 -1.00 11.81 -2.47
CA VAL A 77 0.07 12.67 -1.95
C VAL A 77 0.02 14.06 -2.59
N ALA A 78 -0.25 14.16 -3.89
CA ALA A 78 -0.39 15.44 -4.58
C ALA A 78 -1.61 16.22 -4.08
N LYS A 79 -2.76 15.55 -3.92
CA LYS A 79 -4.02 16.18 -3.52
C LYS A 79 -4.00 16.70 -2.08
N TYR A 80 -3.41 15.94 -1.16
CA TYR A 80 -3.40 16.26 0.27
C TYR A 80 -2.05 16.79 0.76
N ARG A 81 -1.20 17.29 -0.14
CA ARG A 81 0.13 17.79 0.20
C ARG A 81 0.05 18.89 1.26
N GLY A 82 0.68 18.67 2.41
CA GLY A 82 0.67 19.61 3.53
C GLY A 82 -0.55 19.51 4.45
N ASP A 83 -1.47 18.57 4.17
CA ASP A 83 -2.68 18.30 4.94
C ASP A 83 -2.85 16.79 5.16
N VAL A 84 -1.80 16.17 5.72
CA VAL A 84 -1.78 14.76 6.13
C VAL A 84 -1.44 14.71 7.60
N HIS A 85 -2.31 14.08 8.40
CA HIS A 85 -2.19 14.05 9.85
C HIS A 85 -2.15 12.62 10.39
N PRO A 86 -1.54 12.39 11.56
CA PRO A 86 -1.61 11.11 12.24
C PRO A 86 -3.06 10.67 12.50
N GLY A 87 -3.42 9.47 12.04
CA GLY A 87 -4.77 8.91 12.22
C GLY A 87 -5.65 8.99 10.97
N ASP A 88 -5.25 9.76 9.96
CA ASP A 88 -5.98 9.83 8.69
C ASP A 88 -6.00 8.48 7.96
N VAL A 89 -7.01 8.31 7.10
CA VAL A 89 -7.13 7.22 6.14
C VAL A 89 -7.67 7.78 4.84
N PHE A 90 -6.97 7.54 3.73
CA PHE A 90 -7.37 7.97 2.40
C PHE A 90 -7.94 6.79 1.63
N ILE A 91 -9.00 7.03 0.86
CA ILE A 91 -9.66 6.02 0.02
C ILE A 91 -9.73 6.56 -1.40
N LEU A 92 -9.40 5.72 -2.38
CA LEU A 92 -9.43 6.06 -3.80
C LEU A 92 -9.93 4.86 -4.63
N ASN A 93 -10.80 5.13 -5.59
CA ASN A 93 -11.19 4.16 -6.63
C ASN A 93 -11.42 4.84 -7.99
N ASP A 94 -11.03 6.11 -8.12
CA ASP A 94 -11.17 6.87 -9.37
C ASP A 94 -10.11 6.39 -10.39
N PRO A 95 -10.52 5.79 -11.52
CA PRO A 95 -9.58 5.30 -12.53
C PRO A 95 -8.76 6.40 -13.19
N PHE A 96 -9.25 7.64 -13.19
CA PHE A 96 -8.52 8.78 -13.75
C PHE A 96 -7.45 9.34 -12.80
N SER A 97 -7.44 8.86 -11.56
CA SER A 97 -6.49 9.26 -10.51
C SER A 97 -5.55 8.12 -10.10
N GLY A 98 -5.31 7.15 -11.00
CA GLY A 98 -4.41 6.01 -10.78
C GLY A 98 -5.09 4.73 -10.28
N GLY A 99 -6.41 4.75 -10.06
CA GLY A 99 -7.19 3.53 -9.90
C GLY A 99 -7.20 2.70 -11.19
N MET A 100 -7.43 1.39 -11.09
CA MET A 100 -7.52 0.52 -12.27
C MET A 100 -8.92 0.53 -12.87
N HIS A 101 -9.90 0.28 -12.02
CA HIS A 101 -11.32 0.38 -12.34
C HIS A 101 -12.11 0.57 -11.04
N LEU A 102 -13.37 1.00 -11.14
CA LEU A 102 -14.19 1.37 -9.98
C LEU A 102 -14.31 0.29 -8.87
N PRO A 103 -14.33 -1.02 -9.20
CA PRO A 103 -14.31 -2.09 -8.21
C PRO A 103 -13.06 -2.20 -7.33
N ASP A 104 -11.93 -1.63 -7.74
CA ASP A 104 -10.69 -1.69 -6.97
C ASP A 104 -10.64 -0.51 -6.01
N ILE A 105 -10.79 -0.82 -4.72
CA ILE A 105 -10.80 0.19 -3.66
C ILE A 105 -9.42 0.23 -3.00
N PHE A 106 -8.71 1.33 -3.23
CA PHE A 106 -7.42 1.61 -2.63
C PHE A 106 -7.61 2.31 -1.29
N VAL A 107 -6.88 1.87 -0.27
CA VAL A 107 -6.85 2.46 1.06
C VAL A 107 -5.40 2.74 1.44
N PHE A 108 -5.13 3.97 1.87
CA PHE A 108 -3.82 4.43 2.27
C PHE A 108 -3.86 5.00 3.69
N ARG A 109 -2.97 4.50 4.55
CA ARG A 109 -2.79 5.02 5.91
C ARG A 109 -1.38 5.61 6.05
N PRO A 110 -1.24 6.89 6.40
CA PRO A 110 0.06 7.51 6.62
C PRO A 110 0.74 6.93 7.86
N ILE A 111 2.06 6.78 7.77
CA ILE A 111 2.94 6.28 8.83
C ILE A 111 3.80 7.44 9.29
N PHE A 112 3.67 7.80 10.56
CA PHE A 112 4.45 8.86 11.19
C PHE A 112 5.49 8.28 12.14
N PHE A 113 6.67 8.88 12.17
CA PHE A 113 7.72 8.63 13.16
C PHE A 113 8.26 9.96 13.65
N GLU A 114 8.22 10.18 14.97
CA GLU A 114 8.65 11.44 15.61
C GLU A 114 7.97 12.68 14.97
N GLY A 115 6.66 12.60 14.74
CA GLY A 115 5.87 13.69 14.15
C GLY A 115 6.12 13.95 12.65
N THR A 116 6.99 13.16 12.01
CA THR A 116 7.30 13.31 10.58
C THR A 116 6.65 12.18 9.78
N LEU A 117 6.00 12.52 8.67
CA LEU A 117 5.49 11.54 7.70
C LEU A 117 6.68 10.75 7.10
N ARG A 118 6.67 9.43 7.25
CA ARG A 118 7.71 8.53 6.72
C ARG A 118 7.25 7.71 5.52
N GLY A 119 5.95 7.53 5.36
CA GLY A 119 5.40 6.77 4.26
C GLY A 119 3.95 6.41 4.47
N PHE A 120 3.50 5.40 3.72
CA PHE A 120 2.13 4.94 3.71
C PHE A 120 2.07 3.43 3.71
N ALA A 121 1.18 2.87 4.53
CA ALA A 121 0.68 1.52 4.32
C ALA A 121 -0.46 1.59 3.31
N ALA A 122 -0.41 0.72 2.31
CA ALA A 122 -1.37 0.68 1.22
C ALA A 122 -2.02 -0.70 1.13
N THR A 123 -3.30 -0.73 0.80
CA THR A 123 -3.96 -1.92 0.30
C THR A 123 -4.94 -1.57 -0.80
N VAL A 124 -5.13 -2.47 -1.74
CA VAL A 124 -6.22 -2.44 -2.71
C VAL A 124 -6.98 -3.74 -2.59
N SER A 125 -8.31 -3.69 -2.65
CA SER A 125 -9.16 -4.87 -2.60
C SER A 125 -10.26 -4.77 -3.64
N HIS A 126 -10.45 -5.85 -4.39
CA HIS A 126 -11.47 -5.92 -5.42
C HIS A 126 -12.84 -6.19 -4.79
N HIS A 127 -13.82 -5.36 -5.14
CA HIS A 127 -15.21 -5.53 -4.76
C HIS A 127 -16.02 -6.09 -5.93
N THR A 128 -16.91 -7.05 -5.68
CA THR A 128 -17.71 -7.64 -6.78
C THR A 128 -18.65 -6.64 -7.46
N ASP A 129 -19.06 -5.61 -6.74
CA ASP A 129 -19.96 -4.58 -7.24
C ASP A 129 -19.76 -3.27 -6.46
N VAL A 130 -20.00 -2.15 -7.14
CA VAL A 130 -20.01 -0.79 -6.58
C VAL A 130 -21.25 -0.01 -7.00
N GLY A 131 -22.33 -0.68 -7.39
CA GLY A 131 -23.61 -0.08 -7.74
C GLY A 131 -23.67 0.51 -9.15
N GLY A 132 -23.02 -0.13 -10.11
CA GLY A 132 -23.11 0.25 -11.54
C GLY A 132 -24.53 0.11 -12.09
N ARG A 133 -24.84 0.83 -13.19
CA ARG A 133 -26.11 0.72 -13.93
C ARG A 133 -25.96 -0.08 -15.21
#